data_AF-A0A235IDM5-F1
#
_entry.id   AF-A0A235IDM5-F1
#
_cell.length_a   1.000
_cell.length_b   1.000
_cell.length_c   1.000
_cell.angle_alpha   90.00
_cell.angle_beta   90.00
_cell.angle_gamma   90.00
#
_symmetry.space_group_name_H-M   'P 1'
#
loop_
_entity.id
_entity.type
_entity.pdbx_description
1 polymer ?
#
loop_
_entity_poly.entity_id
_entity_poly.type
_entity_poly.pdbx_seq_one_letter_code
_entity_poly.pdbx_strand_id
1 'polypeptide(L)'
;MSVGILGTKLGMTQIFDEAGVSIPVTVIQAGPCTVTQVKTKETDGYFAIQVGYGEVKPKALNRPLLGHLAKSSAPALRHLNEYHTDSSSDYALGQEIKADIFSAGQIVDVVGTSIGRGFAGNQKRNNFGRGPMSHGSKNHRAPGSIGAGTTPGRVYPGKRMAGRLGGKRITIRKLTIVRVDPERNLLLIKGAIPGKPGALVSVVPAKTVG
;
A
#
# COMPACT_ATOMS: atom_id res chain seq x y z
N MET A 1 16.86 3.31 -7.67
CA MET A 1 15.64 3.15 -6.87
C MET A 1 16.02 2.70 -5.47
N SER A 2 15.49 3.38 -4.45
CA SER A 2 15.78 3.09 -3.04
C SER A 2 14.83 2.04 -2.46
N VAL A 3 15.36 1.21 -1.58
CA VAL A 3 14.62 0.17 -0.85
C VAL A 3 13.58 0.77 0.08
N GLY A 4 12.43 0.10 0.21
CA GLY A 4 11.38 0.45 1.16
C GLY A 4 11.28 -0.54 2.32
N ILE A 5 10.31 -0.29 3.20
CA ILE A 5 10.01 -1.14 4.36
C ILE A 5 8.55 -1.58 4.36
N LEU A 6 8.28 -2.77 4.86
CA LEU A 6 6.92 -3.22 5.16
C LEU A 6 6.53 -2.83 6.58
N GLY A 7 5.26 -2.55 6.79
CA GLY A 7 4.74 -2.22 8.11
C GLY A 7 3.26 -2.44 8.25
N THR A 8 2.79 -2.33 9.49
CA THR A 8 1.37 -2.43 9.83
C THR A 8 0.85 -1.05 10.24
N LYS A 9 -0.26 -0.62 9.63
CA LYS A 9 -0.96 0.58 10.07
C LYS A 9 -1.50 0.35 11.49
N LEU A 10 -1.08 1.14 12.47
CA LEU A 10 -1.61 1.03 13.84
C LEU A 10 -2.85 1.90 14.04
N GLY A 11 -2.85 3.11 13.47
CA GLY A 11 -3.93 4.05 13.70
C GLY A 11 -3.59 5.46 13.22
N MET A 12 -4.40 6.42 13.63
CA MET A 12 -4.18 7.84 13.36
C MET A 12 -4.22 8.61 14.68
N THR A 13 -3.37 9.61 14.78
CA THR A 13 -3.32 10.55 15.91
C THR A 13 -2.99 11.95 15.37
N GLN A 14 -2.87 12.93 16.26
CA GLN A 14 -2.35 14.25 15.94
C GLN A 14 -1.08 14.52 16.75
N ILE A 15 -0.19 15.32 16.19
CA ILE A 15 0.97 15.87 16.89
C ILE A 15 0.99 17.37 16.68
N PHE A 16 1.50 18.10 17.66
CA PHE A 16 1.70 19.53 17.55
C PHE A 16 3.15 19.80 17.17
N ASP A 17 3.37 20.70 16.21
CA ASP A 17 4.70 21.22 15.94
C ASP A 17 5.08 22.30 16.96
N GLU A 18 6.31 22.82 16.84
CA GLU A 18 6.84 23.86 17.72
C GLU A 18 6.03 25.18 17.63
N ALA A 19 5.32 25.40 16.53
CA ALA A 19 4.45 26.56 16.33
C ALA A 19 3.02 26.34 16.86
N GLY A 20 2.73 25.16 17.45
CA GLY A 20 1.41 24.80 17.97
C GLY A 20 0.40 24.36 16.90
N VAL A 21 0.84 24.11 15.67
CA VAL A 21 -0.03 23.61 14.59
C VAL A 21 -0.30 22.13 14.78
N SER A 22 -1.58 21.74 14.77
CA SER A 22 -1.99 20.34 14.81
C SER A 22 -1.80 19.67 13.44
N ILE A 23 -0.95 18.65 13.40
CA ILE A 23 -0.64 17.86 12.20
C ILE A 23 -1.27 16.47 12.36
N PRO A 24 -2.22 16.08 11.49
CA PRO A 24 -2.77 14.73 11.50
C PRO A 24 -1.74 13.75 10.97
N VAL A 25 -1.43 12.72 11.75
CA VAL A 25 -0.45 11.70 11.40
C VAL A 25 -1.03 10.30 11.49
N THR A 26 -0.60 9.43 10.58
CA THR A 26 -0.80 8.00 10.67
C THR A 26 0.44 7.36 11.29
N VAL A 27 0.23 6.50 12.29
CA VAL A 27 1.26 5.68 12.92
C VAL A 27 1.36 4.34 12.20
N ILE A 28 2.56 3.98 11.76
CA ILE A 28 2.90 2.69 11.15
C ILE A 28 3.97 2.03 12.00
N GLN A 29 3.79 0.75 12.33
CA GLN A 29 4.86 -0.08 12.86
C GLN A 29 5.62 -0.70 11.69
N ALA A 30 6.81 -0.19 11.41
CA ALA A 30 7.61 -0.48 10.23
C ALA A 30 8.84 -1.31 10.62
N GLY A 31 8.78 -2.61 10.33
CA GLY A 31 9.85 -3.55 10.67
C GLY A 31 9.81 -4.11 12.10
N PRO A 32 10.85 -4.91 12.47
CA PRO A 32 11.99 -5.27 11.63
C PRO A 32 11.58 -6.10 10.40
N CYS A 33 12.22 -5.86 9.27
CA CYS A 33 12.00 -6.59 8.02
C CYS A 33 13.30 -7.30 7.61
N THR A 34 13.26 -8.63 7.48
CA THR A 34 14.46 -9.43 7.15
C THR A 34 14.59 -9.61 5.64
N VAL A 35 15.78 -9.45 5.08
CA VAL A 35 16.07 -9.74 3.67
C VAL A 35 16.08 -11.26 3.46
N THR A 36 15.11 -11.77 2.70
CA THR A 36 14.91 -13.22 2.50
C THR A 36 15.53 -13.74 1.21
N GLN A 37 15.71 -12.87 0.21
CA GLN A 37 16.33 -13.21 -1.05
C GLN A 37 16.98 -11.97 -1.68
N VAL A 38 18.16 -12.15 -2.23
CA VAL A 38 18.85 -11.15 -3.05
C VAL A 38 18.81 -11.63 -4.49
N LYS A 39 18.25 -10.83 -5.40
CA LYS A 39 18.13 -11.14 -6.82
C LYS A 39 19.14 -10.34 -7.62
N THR A 40 19.83 -11.02 -8.54
CA THR A 40 20.81 -10.40 -9.44
C THR A 40 20.39 -10.55 -10.90
N LYS A 41 21.04 -9.79 -11.77
CA LYS A 41 20.75 -9.82 -13.21
C LYS A 41 21.06 -11.19 -13.83
N GLU A 42 22.07 -11.87 -13.31
CA GLU A 42 22.52 -13.18 -13.79
C GLU A 42 21.55 -14.30 -13.42
N THR A 43 20.94 -14.24 -12.23
CA THR A 43 20.02 -15.28 -11.73
C THR A 43 18.56 -15.04 -12.10
N ASP A 44 18.09 -13.80 -11.98
CA ASP A 44 16.67 -13.43 -12.07
C ASP A 44 16.35 -12.46 -13.21
N GLY A 45 17.38 -11.93 -13.90
CA GLY A 45 17.23 -10.97 -15.00
C GLY A 45 17.06 -9.51 -14.58
N TYR A 46 17.03 -9.21 -13.27
CA TYR A 46 16.93 -7.85 -12.72
C TYR A 46 17.49 -7.77 -11.29
N PHE A 47 17.78 -6.55 -10.85
CA PHE A 47 18.20 -6.28 -9.47
C PHE A 47 16.99 -6.01 -8.56
N ALA A 48 16.87 -6.79 -7.49
CA ALA A 48 15.88 -6.59 -6.46
C ALA A 48 16.29 -7.28 -5.15
N ILE A 49 15.70 -6.83 -4.05
CA ILE A 49 15.72 -7.57 -2.80
C ILE A 49 14.30 -7.96 -2.42
N GLN A 50 14.15 -9.16 -1.87
CA GLN A 50 12.92 -9.60 -1.23
C GLN A 50 13.06 -9.40 0.29
N VAL A 51 12.04 -8.79 0.89
CA VAL A 51 12.00 -8.53 2.32
C VAL A 51 10.76 -9.18 2.92
N GLY A 52 10.95 -9.83 4.07
CA GLY A 52 9.91 -10.47 4.84
C GLY A 52 9.46 -9.65 6.04
N TYR A 53 8.17 -9.75 6.38
CA TYR A 53 7.56 -9.04 7.52
C TYR A 53 6.40 -9.82 8.15
N GLY A 54 6.16 -9.57 9.44
CA GLY A 54 5.04 -10.13 10.20
C GLY A 54 5.32 -11.57 10.64
N GLU A 55 6.04 -11.71 11.75
CA GLU A 55 6.36 -13.02 12.33
C GLU A 55 5.09 -13.78 12.72
N VAL A 56 5.07 -15.07 12.38
CA VAL A 56 4.00 -16.01 12.68
C VAL A 56 4.57 -17.34 13.17
N LYS A 57 3.74 -18.14 13.83
CA LYS A 57 4.14 -19.49 14.22
C LYS A 57 4.43 -20.33 12.96
N PRO A 58 5.46 -21.20 12.94
CA PRO A 58 5.81 -22.01 11.77
C PRO A 58 4.64 -22.82 11.20
N LYS A 59 3.74 -23.31 12.06
CA LYS A 59 2.52 -24.03 11.67
C LYS A 59 1.53 -23.23 10.80
N ALA A 60 1.66 -21.90 10.77
CA ALA A 60 0.83 -21.04 9.95
C ALA A 60 1.34 -20.90 8.51
N LEU A 61 2.54 -21.40 8.22
CA LEU A 61 3.16 -21.40 6.89
C LEU A 61 3.20 -22.80 6.30
N ASN A 62 3.22 -22.87 4.97
CA ASN A 62 3.40 -24.13 4.27
C ASN A 62 4.89 -24.52 4.23
N ARG A 63 5.17 -25.81 3.96
CA ARG A 63 6.55 -26.34 3.95
C ARG A 63 7.48 -25.65 2.94
N PRO A 64 7.05 -25.32 1.70
CA PRO A 64 7.91 -24.61 0.75
C PRO A 64 8.35 -23.22 1.23
N LEU A 65 7.42 -22.43 1.80
CA LEU A 65 7.75 -21.10 2.33
C LEU A 65 8.72 -21.20 3.52
N LEU A 66 8.53 -22.18 4.40
CA LEU A 66 9.48 -22.42 5.50
C LEU A 66 10.87 -22.79 4.98
N GLY A 67 10.96 -23.66 3.97
CA GLY A 67 12.24 -24.01 3.34
C GLY A 67 12.92 -22.83 2.66
N HIS A 68 12.14 -21.92 2.06
CA HIS A 68 12.65 -20.67 1.48
C HIS A 68 13.24 -19.74 2.55
N LEU A 69 12.48 -19.47 3.62
CA LEU A 69 12.89 -18.59 4.71
C LEU A 69 14.11 -19.12 5.48
N ALA A 70 14.20 -20.45 5.64
CA ALA A 70 15.31 -21.12 6.31
C ALA A 70 16.66 -20.85 5.64
N LYS A 71 16.70 -20.65 4.30
CA LYS A 71 17.93 -20.30 3.58
C LYS A 71 18.52 -18.97 4.05
N SER A 72 17.67 -18.04 4.44
CA SER A 72 18.04 -16.72 4.97
C SER A 72 18.16 -16.65 6.49
N SER A 73 18.06 -17.80 7.17
CA SER A 73 17.95 -17.88 8.64
C SER A 73 16.86 -16.96 9.22
N ALA A 74 15.86 -16.60 8.39
CA ALA A 74 14.78 -15.72 8.78
C ALA A 74 13.74 -16.50 9.60
N PRO A 75 13.06 -15.83 10.54
CA PRO A 75 11.92 -16.43 11.24
C PRO A 75 10.79 -16.73 10.24
N ALA A 76 9.74 -17.42 10.72
CA ALA A 76 8.55 -17.66 9.93
C ALA A 76 7.79 -16.34 9.70
N LEU A 77 7.96 -15.73 8.52
CA LEU A 77 7.38 -14.44 8.13
C LEU A 77 6.16 -14.62 7.21
N ARG A 78 5.09 -13.90 7.49
CA ARG A 78 3.80 -14.01 6.75
C ARG A 78 3.82 -13.31 5.40
N HIS A 79 4.47 -12.16 5.31
CA HIS A 79 4.45 -11.30 4.14
C HIS A 79 5.82 -11.22 3.52
N LEU A 80 5.89 -11.38 2.20
CA LEU A 80 7.09 -11.19 1.39
C LEU A 80 6.77 -10.13 0.34
N ASN A 81 7.66 -9.16 0.17
CA ASN A 81 7.54 -8.15 -0.88
C ASN A 81 8.91 -7.83 -1.47
N GLU A 82 8.94 -7.55 -2.76
CA GLU A 82 10.17 -7.21 -3.47
C GLU A 82 10.30 -5.70 -3.66
N TYR A 83 11.53 -5.21 -3.55
CA TYR A 83 11.92 -3.85 -3.90
C TYR A 83 13.02 -3.90 -4.96
N HIS A 84 12.76 -3.28 -6.10
CA HIS A 84 13.78 -3.08 -7.11
C HIS A 84 14.82 -2.07 -6.62
N THR A 85 16.08 -2.41 -6.86
CA THR A 85 17.25 -1.62 -6.49
C THR A 85 18.15 -1.45 -7.72
N ASP A 86 19.05 -0.47 -7.70
CA ASP A 86 20.03 -0.27 -8.77
C ASP A 86 21.23 -1.22 -8.59
N SER A 87 21.60 -1.51 -7.34
CA SER A 87 22.58 -2.53 -6.98
C SER A 87 22.05 -3.43 -5.87
N SER A 88 22.24 -4.74 -6.02
CA SER A 88 21.87 -5.75 -5.02
C SER A 88 23.03 -6.10 -4.08
N SER A 89 24.26 -5.62 -4.36
CA SER A 89 25.47 -5.89 -3.55
C SER A 89 25.41 -5.31 -2.14
N ASP A 90 24.58 -4.28 -1.94
CA ASP A 90 24.55 -3.49 -0.72
C ASP A 90 23.73 -4.16 0.39
N TYR A 91 23.09 -5.29 0.07
CA TYR A 91 22.21 -6.02 0.98
C TYR A 91 22.67 -7.46 1.15
N ALA A 92 22.82 -7.87 2.41
CA ALA A 92 23.13 -9.24 2.75
C ALA A 92 21.86 -10.05 3.00
N LEU A 93 21.91 -11.34 2.64
CA LEU A 93 20.86 -12.29 2.98
C LEU A 93 20.76 -12.40 4.51
N GLY A 94 19.54 -12.33 5.06
CA GLY A 94 19.30 -12.35 6.50
C GLY A 94 19.46 -11.00 7.22
N GLN A 95 19.87 -9.94 6.51
CA GLN A 95 19.99 -8.61 7.08
C GLN A 95 18.63 -8.07 7.54
N GLU A 96 18.59 -7.45 8.73
CA GLU A 96 17.41 -6.74 9.21
C GLU A 96 17.39 -5.29 8.74
N ILE A 97 16.23 -4.86 8.25
CA ILE A 97 15.93 -3.49 7.86
C ILE A 97 14.94 -2.92 8.88
N LYS A 98 15.32 -1.82 9.53
CA LYS A 98 14.53 -1.13 10.55
C LYS A 98 13.98 0.19 10.02
N ALA A 99 13.21 0.89 10.85
CA ALA A 99 12.63 2.19 10.50
C ALA A 99 13.66 3.31 10.30
N ASP A 100 14.92 3.09 10.68
CA ASP A 100 16.07 3.99 10.57
C ASP A 100 16.51 4.32 9.14
N ILE A 101 16.06 3.53 8.16
CA ILE A 101 16.29 3.85 6.74
C ILE A 101 15.58 5.14 6.28
N PHE A 102 14.68 5.67 7.10
CA PHE A 102 13.98 6.91 6.85
C PHE A 102 14.36 8.00 7.84
N SER A 103 14.29 9.25 7.38
CA SER A 103 14.49 10.43 8.22
C SER A 103 13.25 11.30 8.32
N ALA A 104 13.14 12.07 9.40
CA ALA A 104 12.10 13.09 9.53
C ALA A 104 12.24 14.15 8.42
N GLY A 105 11.12 14.59 7.85
CA GLY A 105 11.05 15.49 6.70
C GLY A 105 11.13 14.80 5.34
N GLN A 106 11.54 13.53 5.28
CA GLN A 106 11.64 12.79 4.02
C GLN A 106 10.26 12.58 3.37
N ILE A 107 10.23 12.68 2.04
CA ILE A 107 9.04 12.44 1.23
C ILE A 107 8.98 10.97 0.81
N VAL A 108 7.84 10.32 1.05
CA VAL A 108 7.61 8.90 0.80
C VAL A 108 6.30 8.65 0.07
N ASP A 109 6.25 7.52 -0.64
CA ASP A 109 5.03 6.96 -1.21
C ASP A 109 4.59 5.76 -0.37
N VAL A 110 3.32 5.71 0.02
CA VAL A 110 2.76 4.61 0.83
C VAL A 110 1.81 3.79 -0.01
N VAL A 111 2.13 2.50 -0.14
CA VAL A 111 1.38 1.51 -0.90
C VAL A 111 0.62 0.60 0.05
N GLY A 112 -0.65 0.32 -0.24
CA GLY A 112 -1.42 -0.62 0.54
C GLY A 112 -2.76 -0.95 -0.09
N THR A 113 -3.51 -1.84 0.55
CA THR A 113 -4.84 -2.24 0.07
C THR A 113 -5.90 -1.30 0.63
N SER A 114 -6.64 -0.65 -0.27
CA SER A 114 -7.77 0.20 0.08
C SER A 114 -8.90 -0.55 0.78
N ILE A 115 -9.66 0.14 1.62
CA ILE A 115 -10.81 -0.43 2.32
C ILE A 115 -11.86 -0.92 1.30
N GLY A 116 -12.24 -2.20 1.38
CA GLY A 116 -13.31 -2.78 0.57
C GLY A 116 -14.68 -2.21 0.95
N ARG A 117 -15.47 -1.84 -0.06
CA ARG A 117 -16.83 -1.30 0.09
C ARG A 117 -17.92 -2.17 -0.55
N GLY A 118 -17.57 -3.41 -0.93
CA GLY A 118 -18.48 -4.37 -1.56
C GLY A 118 -18.88 -3.99 -2.99
N PHE A 119 -20.03 -4.51 -3.45
CA PHE A 119 -20.65 -4.10 -4.70
C PHE A 119 -21.28 -2.70 -4.53
N ALA A 120 -20.75 -1.71 -5.22
CA ALA A 120 -21.19 -0.33 -5.14
C ALA A 120 -21.91 0.12 -6.42
N GLY A 121 -23.01 0.86 -6.23
CA GLY A 121 -23.74 1.51 -7.32
C GLY A 121 -22.97 2.68 -7.96
N ASN A 122 -23.51 3.21 -9.05
CA ASN A 122 -22.83 4.19 -9.91
C ASN A 122 -22.45 5.49 -9.21
N GLN A 123 -23.31 6.02 -8.34
CA GLN A 123 -23.05 7.26 -7.62
C GLN A 123 -21.88 7.09 -6.65
N LYS A 124 -21.86 6.00 -5.88
CA LYS A 124 -20.81 5.73 -4.89
C LYS A 124 -19.48 5.34 -5.53
N ARG A 125 -19.51 4.60 -6.65
CA ARG A 125 -18.31 4.09 -7.32
C ARG A 125 -17.69 5.11 -8.29
N ASN A 126 -18.53 5.82 -9.03
CA ASN A 126 -18.12 6.66 -10.17
C ASN A 126 -18.50 8.14 -10.01
N ASN A 127 -19.03 8.55 -8.85
CA ASN A 127 -19.48 9.92 -8.56
C ASN A 127 -20.51 10.45 -9.58
N PHE A 128 -21.38 9.57 -10.11
CA PHE A 128 -22.47 9.99 -10.99
C PHE A 128 -23.49 10.86 -10.24
N GLY A 129 -24.14 11.76 -10.98
CA GLY A 129 -25.30 12.50 -10.49
C GLY A 129 -26.49 11.58 -10.16
N ARG A 130 -27.51 12.16 -9.52
CA ARG A 130 -28.82 11.54 -9.32
C ARG A 130 -29.86 12.21 -10.21
N GLY A 131 -30.93 11.50 -10.55
CA GLY A 131 -32.10 12.11 -11.17
C GLY A 131 -32.93 12.93 -10.18
N PRO A 132 -33.93 13.69 -10.66
CA PRO A 132 -34.85 14.44 -9.79
C PRO A 132 -35.56 13.52 -8.79
N MET A 133 -35.81 14.03 -7.58
CA MET A 133 -36.54 13.30 -6.53
C MET A 133 -38.04 13.59 -6.53
N SER A 134 -38.46 14.69 -7.18
CA SER A 134 -39.85 15.11 -7.35
C SER A 134 -40.22 15.14 -8.84
N HIS A 135 -41.35 15.77 -9.18
CA HIS A 135 -41.83 15.97 -10.56
C HIS A 135 -41.99 14.65 -11.36
N GLY A 136 -42.50 13.60 -10.71
CA GLY A 136 -42.87 12.34 -11.37
C GLY A 136 -41.69 11.47 -11.84
N SER A 137 -40.45 11.82 -11.50
CA SER A 137 -39.26 11.04 -11.88
C SER A 137 -39.34 9.60 -11.37
N LYS A 138 -39.06 8.63 -12.26
CA LYS A 138 -38.96 7.20 -11.95
C LYS A 138 -37.52 6.71 -11.83
N ASN A 139 -36.55 7.56 -12.15
CA ASN A 139 -35.14 7.23 -12.09
C ASN A 139 -34.38 8.19 -11.19
N HIS A 140 -34.10 7.74 -9.95
CA HIS A 140 -33.33 8.53 -8.99
C HIS A 140 -31.84 8.17 -9.02
N ARG A 141 -31.50 6.87 -9.13
CA ARG A 141 -30.12 6.38 -8.98
C ARG A 141 -29.67 5.38 -10.05
N ALA A 142 -30.47 5.13 -11.08
CA ALA A 142 -30.08 4.26 -12.18
C ALA A 142 -28.97 4.93 -13.03
N PRO A 143 -28.23 4.18 -13.86
CA PRO A 143 -27.08 4.69 -14.62
C PRO A 143 -27.42 5.74 -15.70
N GLY A 144 -28.70 5.90 -16.06
CA GLY A 144 -29.08 6.62 -17.26
C GLY A 144 -28.78 5.81 -18.53
N SER A 145 -28.56 6.49 -19.66
CA SER A 145 -28.23 5.80 -20.91
C SER A 145 -26.84 5.17 -20.88
N ILE A 146 -26.74 3.93 -21.33
CA ILE A 146 -25.49 3.15 -21.38
C ILE A 146 -24.83 3.14 -22.78
N GLY A 147 -25.48 3.68 -23.80
CA GLY A 147 -25.00 3.72 -25.19
C GLY A 147 -25.79 4.72 -26.04
N ALA A 148 -25.39 4.88 -27.30
CA ALA A 148 -26.12 5.73 -28.24
C ALA A 148 -27.41 5.02 -28.73
N GLY A 149 -27.30 4.19 -29.78
CA GLY A 149 -28.41 3.46 -30.39
C GLY A 149 -27.90 2.50 -31.45
N THR A 150 -28.50 2.52 -32.64
CA THR A 150 -28.19 1.61 -33.77
C THR A 150 -26.72 1.57 -34.16
N THR A 151 -26.07 2.73 -34.24
CA THR A 151 -24.62 2.84 -34.41
C THR A 151 -24.07 3.40 -33.09
N PRO A 152 -23.25 2.67 -32.32
CA PRO A 152 -22.48 1.45 -32.63
C PRO A 152 -23.20 0.10 -32.37
N GLY A 153 -24.46 0.09 -31.92
CA GLY A 153 -25.22 -1.16 -31.70
C GLY A 153 -24.73 -2.00 -30.51
N ARG A 154 -23.82 -1.46 -29.70
CA ARG A 154 -23.26 -2.13 -28.51
C ARG A 154 -22.81 -1.12 -27.46
N VAL A 155 -22.63 -1.59 -26.24
CA VAL A 155 -21.98 -0.80 -25.17
C VAL A 155 -20.46 -0.82 -25.37
N TYR A 156 -19.82 0.35 -25.31
CA TYR A 156 -18.36 0.44 -25.42
C TYR A 156 -17.65 -0.24 -24.23
N PRO A 157 -16.53 -0.95 -24.48
CA PRO A 157 -15.67 -1.45 -23.41
C PRO A 157 -15.21 -0.33 -22.46
N GLY A 158 -15.10 -0.63 -21.17
CA GLY A 158 -14.70 0.36 -20.16
C GLY A 158 -15.81 1.34 -19.73
N LYS A 159 -17.05 1.19 -20.23
CA LYS A 159 -18.20 1.97 -19.74
C LYS A 159 -18.32 1.82 -18.21
N ARG A 160 -18.36 2.96 -17.52
CA ARG A 160 -18.48 3.02 -16.07
C ARG A 160 -19.86 2.50 -15.63
N MET A 161 -19.85 1.44 -14.82
CA MET A 161 -21.04 0.79 -14.27
C MET A 161 -20.85 0.44 -12.79
N ALA A 162 -21.88 -0.12 -12.15
CA ALA A 162 -21.83 -0.64 -10.79
C ALA A 162 -20.84 -1.82 -10.69
N GLY A 163 -20.34 -2.09 -9.49
CA GLY A 163 -19.40 -3.20 -9.28
C GLY A 163 -18.59 -3.05 -8.00
N ARG A 164 -17.65 -3.98 -7.80
CA ARG A 164 -16.79 -4.01 -6.62
C ARG A 164 -15.98 -2.72 -6.48
N LEU A 165 -16.09 -2.06 -5.33
CA LEU A 165 -15.35 -0.84 -4.96
C LEU A 165 -14.40 -1.12 -3.79
N GLY A 166 -13.18 -0.60 -3.89
CA GLY A 166 -12.12 -0.81 -2.89
C GLY A 166 -11.54 -2.23 -2.92
N GLY A 167 -10.70 -2.54 -1.92
CA GLY A 167 -9.96 -3.81 -1.88
C GLY A 167 -8.92 -3.94 -2.98
N LYS A 168 -8.50 -2.81 -3.56
CA LYS A 168 -7.46 -2.72 -4.58
C LYS A 168 -6.19 -2.12 -3.98
N ARG A 169 -5.03 -2.53 -4.49
CA ARG A 169 -3.74 -1.92 -4.19
C ARG A 169 -3.74 -0.47 -4.71
N ILE A 170 -3.46 0.48 -3.84
CA ILE A 170 -3.34 1.90 -4.16
C ILE A 170 -2.06 2.46 -3.55
N THR A 171 -1.54 3.50 -4.18
CA THR A 171 -0.38 4.24 -3.70
C THR A 171 -0.80 5.68 -3.43
N ILE A 172 -0.57 6.15 -2.21
CA ILE A 172 -0.68 7.58 -1.89
C ILE A 172 0.73 8.14 -1.95
N ARG A 173 0.92 9.14 -2.80
CA ARG A 173 2.23 9.67 -3.13
C ARG A 173 2.55 10.94 -2.35
N LYS A 174 3.83 11.24 -2.22
CA LYS A 174 4.36 12.49 -1.66
C LYS A 174 3.86 12.80 -0.24
N LEU A 175 3.83 11.79 0.62
CA LEU A 175 3.56 11.98 2.04
C LEU A 175 4.86 12.33 2.77
N THR A 176 4.79 13.17 3.80
CA THR A 176 5.95 13.58 4.59
C THR A 176 6.04 12.75 5.86
N ILE A 177 7.22 12.22 6.16
CA ILE A 177 7.51 11.64 7.47
C ILE A 177 7.70 12.78 8.46
N VAL A 178 6.92 12.79 9.53
CA VAL A 178 7.04 13.83 10.57
C VAL A 178 8.00 13.40 11.67
N ARG A 179 7.97 12.12 12.04
CA ARG A 179 8.84 11.57 13.08
C ARG A 179 9.13 10.10 12.82
N VAL A 180 10.34 9.68 13.18
CA VAL A 180 10.80 8.30 13.18
C VAL A 180 11.18 7.93 14.61
N ASP A 181 10.79 6.74 15.05
CA ASP A 181 11.19 6.15 16.33
C ASP A 181 11.83 4.79 16.05
N PRO A 182 13.17 4.73 15.94
CA PRO A 182 13.89 3.49 15.62
C PRO A 182 13.81 2.43 16.73
N GLU A 183 13.71 2.83 18.00
CA GLU A 183 13.64 1.90 19.13
C GLU A 183 12.35 1.07 19.07
N ARG A 184 11.23 1.73 18.74
CA ARG A 184 9.91 1.10 18.64
C ARG A 184 9.54 0.68 17.21
N ASN A 185 10.41 0.99 16.24
CA ASN A 185 10.16 0.81 14.82
C ASN A 185 8.86 1.49 14.36
N LEU A 186 8.64 2.74 14.78
CA LEU A 186 7.45 3.51 14.41
C LEU A 186 7.79 4.60 13.39
N LEU A 187 6.91 4.75 12.39
CA LEU A 187 6.91 5.85 11.45
C LEU A 187 5.62 6.65 11.62
N LEU A 188 5.76 7.96 11.83
CA LEU A 188 4.65 8.91 11.87
C LEU A 188 4.63 9.66 10.54
N ILE A 189 3.63 9.36 9.71
CA ILE A 189 3.49 9.94 8.37
C ILE A 189 2.33 10.93 8.37
N LYS A 190 2.55 12.13 7.85
CA LYS A 190 1.51 13.17 7.70
C LYS A 190 0.41 12.68 6.75
N GLY A 191 -0.84 12.80 7.21
CA GLY A 191 -2.02 12.49 6.41
C GLY A 191 -2.49 11.04 6.51
N ALA A 192 -3.38 10.67 5.58
CA ALA A 192 -4.05 9.37 5.56
C ALA A 192 -3.32 8.38 4.64
N ILE A 193 -3.28 7.12 5.07
CA ILE A 193 -2.75 5.99 4.29
C ILE A 193 -3.86 4.97 3.99
N PRO A 194 -3.72 4.14 2.93
CA PRO A 194 -4.70 3.11 2.60
C PRO A 194 -4.88 2.07 3.72
N GLY A 195 -6.10 1.56 3.83
CA GLY A 195 -6.44 0.45 4.74
C GLY A 195 -6.93 0.88 6.12
N LYS A 196 -7.44 -0.10 6.87
CA LYS A 196 -7.80 0.01 8.29
C LYS A 196 -6.57 -0.26 9.18
N PRO A 197 -6.61 0.07 10.48
CA PRO A 197 -5.66 -0.48 11.44
C PRO A 197 -5.48 -2.00 11.29
N GLY A 198 -4.25 -2.50 11.41
CA GLY A 198 -3.88 -3.89 11.15
C GLY A 198 -3.57 -4.22 9.68
N ALA A 199 -3.79 -3.29 8.75
CA ALA A 199 -3.47 -3.52 7.34
C ALA A 199 -1.95 -3.42 7.08
N LEU A 200 -1.45 -4.34 6.26
CA LEU A 200 -0.11 -4.27 5.69
C LEU A 200 0.02 -3.08 4.74
N VAL A 201 1.09 -2.33 4.92
CA VAL A 201 1.50 -1.23 4.04
C VAL A 201 2.98 -1.37 3.71
N SER A 202 3.35 -0.83 2.56
CA SER A 202 4.73 -0.73 2.08
C SER A 202 5.06 0.74 1.94
N VAL A 203 6.09 1.20 2.64
CA VAL A 203 6.57 2.58 2.59
C VAL A 203 7.83 2.58 1.75
N VAL A 204 7.86 3.36 0.68
CA VAL A 204 9.01 3.51 -0.20
C VAL A 204 9.39 4.99 -0.28
N PRO A 205 10.67 5.34 -0.44
CA PRO A 205 11.03 6.72 -0.75
C PRO A 205 10.34 7.16 -2.05
N ALA A 206 9.92 8.43 -2.10
CA ALA A 206 9.09 8.91 -3.19
C ALA A 206 9.83 8.86 -4.52
N LYS A 207 9.18 8.27 -5.53
CA LYS A 207 9.72 8.28 -6.90
C LYS A 207 9.33 9.59 -7.56
N THR A 208 10.30 10.45 -7.79
CA THR A 208 10.13 11.67 -8.58
C THR A 208 10.71 11.43 -9.97
N VAL A 209 9.97 11.79 -11.00
CA VAL A 209 10.49 11.80 -12.37
C VAL A 209 10.98 13.22 -12.61
N GLY A 210 12.28 13.39 -12.80
CA GLY A 210 12.96 14.66 -12.99
C GLY A 210 14.39 14.41 -13.42
#